data_AF-A0AAV0C5J1-F1
#
_entry.id   AF-A0AAV0C5J1-F1
#
_cell.length_a   1.000
_cell.length_b   1.000
_cell.length_c   1.000
_cell.angle_alpha   90.00
_cell.angle_beta   90.00
_cell.angle_gamma   90.00
#
_symmetry.space_group_name_H-M   'P 1'
#
loop_
_entity.id
_entity.type
_entity.pdbx_description
1 polymer ?
#
loop_
_entity_poly.entity_id
_entity_poly.type
_entity_poly.pdbx_seq_one_letter_code
_entity_poly.pdbx_strand_id
1 'polypeptide(L)'
;MCAFAPDVEILEELKKSGVGGAANFEETQKLCMPFLKFKNGVSAVEIGVHALDLKLPFGEFEILEENKELIKLQLGQMGIEEVEILSATDSYARSKAGSLGPLLIQNPPTPGNPTAIFLTSPNQNSSR
;
A
#
# COMPACT_ATOMS: atom_id res chain seq x y z
N MET A 1 6.53 -26.20 15.61
CA MET A 1 6.72 -24.97 14.81
C MET A 1 5.71 -25.01 13.68
N CYS A 2 4.75 -24.09 13.65
CA CYS A 2 3.91 -23.89 12.48
C CYS A 2 4.76 -23.10 11.47
N ALA A 3 5.15 -23.75 10.38
CA ALA A 3 5.85 -23.12 9.26
C ALA A 3 4.89 -23.08 8.06
N PHE A 4 5.05 -22.08 7.21
CA PHE A 4 4.38 -22.06 5.92
C PHE A 4 4.83 -23.24 5.07
N ALA A 5 3.95 -23.68 4.16
CA ALA A 5 4.32 -24.67 3.16
C ALA A 5 5.52 -24.16 2.32
N PRO A 6 6.36 -25.07 1.80
CA PRO A 6 7.46 -24.68 0.90
C PRO A 6 6.95 -23.87 -0.31
N ASP A 7 7.77 -22.95 -0.81
CA ASP A 7 7.44 -22.11 -1.97
C ASP A 7 6.95 -22.92 -3.18
N VAL A 8 7.50 -24.12 -3.39
CA VAL A 8 7.07 -25.01 -4.48
C VAL A 8 5.60 -25.43 -4.36
N GLU A 9 5.13 -25.76 -3.15
CA GLU A 9 3.74 -26.16 -2.91
C GLU A 9 2.81 -24.95 -3.04
N ILE A 10 3.22 -23.79 -2.51
CA ILE A 10 2.45 -22.54 -2.62
C ILE A 10 2.31 -22.12 -4.09
N LEU A 11 3.36 -22.26 -4.89
CA LEU A 11 3.35 -21.92 -6.31
C LEU A 11 2.46 -22.86 -7.14
N GLU A 12 2.48 -24.16 -6.85
CA GLU A 12 1.60 -25.13 -7.52
C GLU A 12 0.13 -24.84 -7.22
N GLU A 13 -0.22 -24.49 -5.98
CA GLU A 13 -1.59 -24.10 -5.63
C GLU A 13 -1.97 -22.73 -6.21
N LEU A 14 -1.03 -21.76 -6.21
CA LEU A 14 -1.25 -20.47 -6.87
C LEU A 14 -1.56 -20.65 -8.36
N LYS A 15 -0.84 -21.54 -9.06
CA LYS A 15 -1.05 -21.84 -10.48
C LYS A 15 -2.43 -22.44 -10.76
N LYS A 16 -2.95 -23.28 -9.86
CA LYS A 16 -4.29 -23.89 -9.98
C LYS A 16 -5.42 -22.93 -9.58
N SER A 17 -5.11 -21.86 -8.85
CA SER A 17 -6.09 -20.88 -8.39
C SER A 17 -6.61 -19.99 -9.53
N GLY A 18 -7.72 -19.31 -9.30
CA GLY A 18 -8.25 -18.30 -10.24
C GLY A 18 -7.28 -17.13 -10.49
N VAL A 19 -6.35 -16.86 -9.57
CA VAL A 19 -5.30 -15.83 -9.74
C VAL A 19 -4.23 -16.30 -10.71
N GLY A 20 -3.85 -17.58 -10.64
CA GLY A 20 -2.85 -18.19 -11.53
C GLY A 20 -3.30 -18.28 -12.98
N GLY A 21 -4.61 -18.25 -13.24
CA GLY A 21 -5.19 -18.22 -14.59
C GLY A 21 -5.52 -16.82 -15.13
N ALA A 22 -5.32 -15.75 -14.35
CA ALA A 22 -5.74 -14.40 -14.73
C ALA A 22 -4.80 -13.72 -15.75
N ALA A 23 -3.54 -14.16 -15.83
CA ALA A 23 -2.51 -13.66 -16.74
C ALA A 23 -1.50 -14.77 -17.06
N ASN A 24 -0.40 -14.45 -17.75
CA ASN A 24 0.72 -15.37 -17.84
C ASN A 24 1.26 -15.66 -16.42
N PHE A 25 1.41 -16.93 -16.07
CA PHE A 25 1.85 -17.34 -14.74
C PHE A 25 3.18 -16.72 -14.31
N GLU A 26 4.10 -16.44 -15.25
CA GLU A 26 5.36 -15.75 -14.94
C GLU A 26 5.12 -14.31 -14.44
N GLU A 27 4.14 -13.61 -15.01
CA GLU A 27 3.75 -12.26 -14.58
C GLU A 27 3.03 -12.32 -13.22
N THR A 28 2.16 -13.31 -13.03
CA THR A 28 1.53 -13.58 -11.74
C THR A 28 2.57 -13.84 -10.66
N GLN A 29 3.61 -14.62 -10.95
CA GLN A 29 4.72 -14.85 -10.01
C GLN A 29 5.46 -13.55 -9.67
N LYS A 30 5.75 -12.69 -10.66
CA LYS A 30 6.40 -11.38 -10.41
C LYS A 30 5.59 -10.50 -9.45
N LEU A 31 4.26 -10.56 -9.51
CA LEU A 31 3.37 -9.80 -8.65
C LEU A 31 3.15 -10.46 -7.27
N CYS A 32 2.94 -11.77 -7.24
CA CYS A 32 2.55 -12.48 -6.02
C CYS A 32 3.74 -12.85 -5.12
N MET A 33 4.92 -13.15 -5.68
CA MET A 33 6.06 -13.62 -4.88
C MET A 33 6.58 -12.58 -3.87
N PRO A 34 6.71 -11.28 -4.21
CA PRO A 34 7.06 -10.26 -3.21
C PRO A 34 6.05 -10.21 -2.06
N PHE A 35 4.75 -10.29 -2.37
CA PHE A 35 3.68 -10.31 -1.39
C PHE A 35 3.76 -11.55 -0.47
N LEU A 36 3.92 -12.75 -1.05
CA LEU A 36 4.02 -14.00 -0.29
C LEU A 36 5.24 -14.00 0.64
N LYS A 37 6.39 -13.51 0.16
CA LYS A 37 7.61 -13.40 0.98
C LYS A 37 7.41 -12.43 2.14
N PHE A 38 6.81 -11.27 1.88
CA PHE A 38 6.49 -10.30 2.93
C PHE A 38 5.53 -10.92 3.96
N LYS A 39 4.49 -11.62 3.50
CA LYS A 39 3.46 -12.19 4.37
C LYS A 39 3.98 -13.36 5.22
N ASN A 40 4.67 -14.31 4.58
CA ASN A 40 5.15 -15.53 5.23
C ASN A 40 6.41 -15.28 6.07
N GLY A 41 7.24 -14.30 5.68
CA GLY A 41 8.54 -14.04 6.29
C GLY A 41 8.51 -12.96 7.36
N VAL A 42 8.02 -11.76 7.03
CA VAL A 42 8.10 -10.59 7.92
C VAL A 42 6.80 -10.48 8.72
N SER A 43 5.67 -10.44 8.04
CA SER A 43 4.38 -10.14 8.64
C SER A 43 3.92 -11.22 9.63
N ALA A 44 3.84 -12.49 9.22
CA ALA A 44 3.32 -13.55 10.08
C ALA A 44 4.30 -14.02 11.16
N VAL A 45 5.62 -13.85 10.95
CA VAL A 45 6.64 -14.23 11.94
C VAL A 45 6.79 -13.15 13.01
N GLU A 46 6.76 -11.86 12.62
CA GLU A 46 6.96 -10.74 13.56
C GLU A 46 5.66 -10.28 14.23
N ILE A 47 4.56 -10.17 13.47
CA ILE A 47 3.27 -9.66 13.95
C ILE A 47 2.37 -10.82 14.43
N GLY A 48 2.65 -12.04 13.99
CA GLY A 48 1.89 -13.24 14.33
C GLY A 48 0.74 -13.53 13.36
N VAL A 49 -0.12 -14.49 13.72
CA VAL A 49 -1.16 -15.02 12.81
C VAL A 49 -2.18 -13.97 12.36
N HIS A 50 -2.45 -12.95 13.18
CA HIS A 50 -3.35 -11.84 12.84
C HIS A 50 -2.89 -11.03 11.64
N ALA A 51 -1.59 -11.08 11.34
CA ALA A 51 -1.10 -10.47 10.13
C ALA A 51 -1.77 -11.07 8.90
N LEU A 52 -2.19 -12.35 8.91
CA LEU A 52 -2.88 -13.02 7.81
C LEU A 52 -4.36 -12.62 7.65
N ASP A 53 -4.92 -11.86 8.59
CA ASP A 53 -6.31 -11.43 8.50
C ASP A 53 -6.53 -10.53 7.27
N LEU A 54 -7.70 -10.68 6.64
CA LEU A 54 -8.05 -9.96 5.41
C LEU A 54 -8.31 -8.46 5.66
N LYS A 55 -8.47 -8.08 6.93
CA LYS A 55 -8.74 -6.72 7.37
C LYS A 55 -7.89 -6.44 8.61
N LEU A 56 -7.49 -5.18 8.74
CA LEU A 56 -6.88 -4.71 9.98
C LEU A 56 -7.90 -4.77 11.13
N PRO A 57 -7.44 -4.97 12.37
CA PRO A 57 -8.31 -4.98 13.55
C PRO A 57 -8.82 -3.57 13.93
N PHE A 58 -8.52 -2.56 13.13
CA PHE A 58 -8.91 -1.16 13.32
C PHE A 58 -9.18 -0.46 11.98
N GLY A 59 -9.88 0.66 12.06
CA GLY A 59 -10.10 1.55 10.92
C GLY A 59 -8.86 2.39 10.64
N GLU A 60 -8.06 1.98 9.65
CA GLU A 60 -6.81 2.66 9.30
C GLU A 60 -7.05 4.12 8.89
N PHE A 61 -8.09 4.38 8.10
CA PHE A 61 -8.42 5.72 7.63
C PHE A 61 -8.77 6.65 8.80
N GLU A 62 -9.61 6.17 9.72
CA GLU A 62 -10.08 6.91 10.89
C GLU A 62 -8.90 7.26 11.80
N ILE A 63 -8.01 6.31 12.07
CA ILE A 63 -6.82 6.54 12.90
C ILE A 63 -5.88 7.58 12.27
N LEU A 64 -5.66 7.50 10.96
CA LEU A 64 -4.80 8.46 10.27
C LEU A 64 -5.41 9.87 10.28
N GLU A 65 -6.72 10.00 10.08
CA GLU A 65 -7.42 11.29 10.18
C GLU A 65 -7.38 11.86 11.61
N GLU A 66 -7.62 11.04 12.64
CA GLU A 66 -7.53 11.46 14.05
C GLU A 66 -6.14 12.00 14.42
N ASN A 67 -5.09 11.48 13.77
CA ASN A 67 -3.69 11.84 14.04
C ASN A 67 -3.09 12.79 12.99
N LYS A 68 -3.90 13.37 12.10
CA LYS A 68 -3.42 14.16 10.96
C LYS A 68 -2.52 15.34 11.35
N GLU A 69 -2.87 16.06 12.40
CA GLU A 69 -2.08 17.20 12.90
C GLU A 69 -0.72 16.76 13.45
N LEU A 70 -0.67 15.60 14.11
CA LEU A 70 0.60 15.03 14.60
C LEU A 70 1.49 14.62 13.43
N ILE A 71 0.91 13.95 12.42
CA ILE A 71 1.62 13.58 11.19
C ILE A 71 2.18 14.84 10.51
N LYS A 72 1.35 15.88 10.36
CA LYS A 72 1.76 17.17 9.80
C LYS A 72 2.92 17.79 10.58
N LEU A 73 2.84 17.84 11.90
CA LEU A 73 3.92 18.39 12.75
C LEU A 73 5.23 17.64 12.55
N GLN A 74 5.17 16.31 12.51
CA GLN A 74 6.36 15.46 12.37
C GLN A 74 6.98 15.57 10.98
N LEU A 75 6.15 15.70 9.95
CA LEU A 75 6.60 15.98 8.58
C LEU A 75 6.95 17.45 8.35
N GLY A 76 6.61 18.36 9.27
CA GLY A 76 6.86 19.80 9.15
C GLY A 76 8.34 20.15 9.02
N GLN A 77 9.24 19.31 9.53
CA GLN A 77 10.69 19.45 9.31
C GLN A 77 11.09 19.32 7.83
N MET A 78 10.23 18.69 7.00
CA MET A 78 10.38 18.56 5.55
C MET A 78 9.70 19.71 4.78
N GLY A 79 9.15 20.72 5.47
CA GLY A 79 8.43 21.83 4.84
C GLY A 79 7.01 21.47 4.38
N ILE A 80 6.39 20.45 4.96
CA ILE A 80 5.00 20.08 4.65
C ILE A 80 4.02 21.07 5.28
N GLU A 81 3.28 21.78 4.42
CA GLU A 81 2.31 22.80 4.83
C GLU A 81 0.91 22.23 5.11
N GLU A 82 0.54 21.14 4.44
CA GLU A 82 -0.77 20.51 4.54
C GLU A 82 -0.64 18.99 4.40
N VAL A 83 -1.52 18.27 5.11
CA VAL A 83 -1.66 16.82 5.03
C VAL A 83 -3.14 16.53 4.85
N GLU A 84 -3.45 15.67 3.88
CA GLU A 84 -4.78 15.11 3.65
C GLU A 84 -4.70 13.59 3.70
N ILE A 85 -5.68 12.93 4.35
CA ILE A 85 -5.84 11.48 4.27
C ILE A 85 -6.98 11.20 3.30
N LEU A 86 -6.71 10.39 2.29
CA LEU A 86 -7.62 10.17 1.17
C LEU A 86 -7.84 8.68 0.94
N SER A 87 -9.07 8.32 0.57
CA SER A 87 -9.39 6.94 0.21
C SER A 87 -8.90 6.60 -1.19
N ALA A 88 -8.15 5.50 -1.30
CA ALA A 88 -7.64 5.00 -2.57
C ALA A 88 -8.74 4.48 -3.51
N THR A 89 -9.95 4.22 -2.99
CA THR A 89 -11.10 3.78 -3.78
C THR A 89 -11.90 4.93 -4.37
N ASP A 90 -11.70 6.16 -3.88
CA ASP A 90 -12.37 7.34 -4.41
C ASP A 90 -11.61 7.88 -5.64
N SER A 91 -12.30 7.96 -6.78
CA SER A 91 -11.74 8.51 -8.02
C SER A 91 -11.37 9.98 -7.90
N TYR A 92 -12.12 10.77 -7.11
CA TYR A 92 -11.82 12.19 -6.91
C TYR A 92 -10.53 12.35 -6.09
N ALA A 93 -10.41 11.65 -4.97
CA ALA A 93 -9.16 11.54 -4.21
C ALA A 93 -7.96 11.18 -5.09
N ARG A 94 -8.09 10.16 -5.96
CA ARG A 94 -7.00 9.77 -6.88
C ARG A 94 -6.61 10.87 -7.86
N SER A 95 -7.57 11.70 -8.29
CA SER A 95 -7.30 12.82 -9.19
C SER A 95 -6.42 13.91 -8.58
N LYS A 96 -6.42 14.05 -7.23
CA LYS A 96 -5.56 15.01 -6.53
C LYS A 96 -4.06 14.71 -6.68
N ALA A 97 -3.68 13.46 -6.96
CA ALA A 97 -2.28 13.10 -7.22
C ALA A 97 -1.72 13.75 -8.51
N GLY A 98 -2.58 14.27 -9.39
CA GLY A 98 -2.16 15.00 -10.59
C GLY A 98 -1.19 14.19 -11.47
N SER A 99 -0.04 14.80 -11.80
CA SER A 99 1.02 14.15 -12.60
C SER A 99 1.68 12.95 -11.90
N LEU A 100 1.55 12.84 -10.57
CA LEU A 100 2.05 11.72 -9.78
C LEU A 100 1.05 10.54 -9.70
N GLY A 101 -0.13 10.65 -10.31
CA GLY A 101 -1.12 9.57 -10.39
C GLY A 101 -0.57 8.20 -10.82
N PRO A 102 0.40 8.08 -11.75
CA PRO A 102 1.01 6.80 -12.09
C PRO A 102 1.68 6.07 -10.91
N LEU A 103 2.15 6.79 -9.88
CA LEU A 103 2.74 6.18 -8.68
C LEU A 103 1.72 5.35 -7.90
N LEU A 104 0.43 5.70 -7.94
CA LEU A 104 -0.64 4.93 -7.30
C LEU A 104 -0.91 3.60 -8.02
N ILE A 105 -0.47 3.45 -9.27
CA ILE A 105 -0.56 2.20 -10.03
C ILE A 105 0.69 1.35 -9.78
N GLN A 106 1.86 1.99 -9.76
CA GLN A 106 3.13 1.31 -9.51
C GLN A 106 3.28 0.84 -8.05
N ASN A 107 2.75 1.61 -7.10
CA ASN A 107 2.75 1.30 -5.69
C ASN A 107 1.33 1.51 -5.12
N PRO A 108 0.40 0.57 -5.38
CA PRO A 108 -0.96 0.68 -4.90
C PRO A 108 -1.00 0.58 -3.37
N PRO A 109 -1.78 1.42 -2.67
CA PRO A 109 -1.93 1.34 -1.23
C PRO A 109 -2.62 0.03 -0.83
N THR A 110 -2.16 -0.57 0.27
CA THR A 110 -2.76 -1.79 0.85
C THR A 110 -3.02 -1.57 2.34
N PRO A 111 -4.00 -2.26 2.96
CA PRO A 111 -4.27 -2.09 4.38
C PRO A 111 -3.00 -2.28 5.23
N GLY A 112 -2.65 -1.28 6.03
CA GLY A 112 -1.46 -1.27 6.88
C GLY A 112 -0.18 -0.81 6.18
N ASN A 113 -0.26 -0.48 4.90
CA ASN A 113 0.83 0.09 4.12
C ASN A 113 0.26 1.12 3.10
N PRO A 114 -0.05 2.35 3.57
CA PRO A 114 -0.59 3.40 2.72
C PRO A 114 0.47 3.98 1.77
N THR A 115 0.03 4.56 0.65
CA THR A 115 0.90 5.26 -0.30
C THR A 115 0.84 6.76 -0.07
N ALA A 116 1.97 7.38 0.25
CA ALA A 116 2.09 8.83 0.38
C ALA A 116 2.49 9.49 -0.96
N ILE A 117 1.84 10.61 -1.28
CA ILE A 117 2.16 11.44 -2.45
C ILE A 117 2.48 12.85 -1.95
N PHE A 118 3.67 13.36 -2.33
CA PHE A 118 4.11 14.70 -1.98
C PHE A 118 3.93 15.62 -3.18
N LEU A 119 3.15 16.67 -3.00
CA LEU A 119 2.89 17.67 -4.02
C LEU A 119 3.55 18.99 -3.62
N THR A 120 4.10 19.69 -4.61
CA THR A 120 4.57 21.06 -4.42
C THR A 120 3.48 22.03 -4.83
N SER A 121 3.28 23.08 -4.05
CA SER A 121 2.41 24.18 -4.42
C SER A 121 2.89 24.77 -5.74
N PRO A 122 2.02 24.98 -6.75
CA PRO A 122 2.42 25.64 -7.98
C PRO A 122 2.93 27.03 -7.62
N ASN A 123 4.21 27.29 -7.91
CA ASN A 123 4.86 28.58 -7.69
C ASN A 123 3.98 29.72 -8.23
N GLN A 124 3.54 30.63 -7.35
CA GLN A 124 2.99 31.92 -7.73
C GLN A 124 4.10 32.83 -8.27
N ASN A 125 4.71 32.49 -9.40
CA ASN A 125 5.68 33.34 -10.10
C ASN A 125 5.51 33.20 -11.61
N SER A 126 4.37 33.65 -12.12
CA SER A 126 4.19 33.97 -13.54
C SER A 126 3.56 35.35 -13.69
N SER A 127 4.26 36.40 -13.25
CA SER A 127 4.00 37.80 -13.64
C SER A 127 5.15 38.70 -13.17
N ARG A 128 6.23 38.77 -13.96
CA ARG A 128 7.04 39.98 -14.14
C ARG A 128 7.57 40.01 -15.56
#